data_AF-A0A951G1T2-F1
#
_entry.id   AF-A0A951G1T2-F1
#
_cell.length_a   1.000
_cell.length_b   1.000
_cell.length_c   1.000
_cell.angle_alpha   90.00
_cell.angle_beta   90.00
_cell.angle_gamma   90.00
#
_symmetry.space_group_name_H-M   'P 1'
#
loop_
_entity.id
_entity.type
_entity.pdbx_description
1 polymer ?
#
loop_
_entity_poly.entity_id
_entity_poly.type
_entity_poly.pdbx_seq_one_letter_code
_entity_poly.pdbx_strand_id
1 'polypeptide(L)' 'MGETDPDKLADHLEDEADELERRSDELQHETEEVSQEWQRKRADPSVPGAPEPPDDEDESEGGAPSGESSSDGAPG' A
#
# COMPACT_ATOMS: atom_id res chain seq x y z
N MET A 1 26.56 -39.91 4.22
CA MET A 1 25.82 -38.66 4.46
C MET A 1 24.41 -38.98 4.06
N GLY A 2 23.59 -39.37 5.03
CA GLY A 2 22.27 -39.95 4.77
C GLY A 2 21.35 -38.92 4.14
N GLU A 3 20.56 -39.37 3.17
CA GLU A 3 19.50 -38.62 2.52
C GLU A 3 18.71 -37.78 3.53
N THR A 4 18.59 -36.48 3.26
CA THR A 4 17.61 -35.62 3.94
C THR A 4 16.24 -36.22 3.70
N ASP A 5 15.56 -36.59 4.78
CA ASP A 5 14.20 -37.11 4.75
C ASP A 5 13.29 -36.04 4.12
N PRO A 6 12.69 -36.30 2.94
CA PRO A 6 11.94 -35.30 2.20
C PRO A 6 10.73 -34.80 2.98
N ASP A 7 10.12 -35.64 3.81
CA ASP A 7 8.96 -35.28 4.62
C ASP A 7 9.36 -34.25 5.68
N LYS A 8 10.51 -34.44 6.35
CA LYS A 8 11.02 -33.47 7.34
C LYS A 8 11.43 -32.14 6.72
N LEU A 9 11.89 -32.16 5.47
CA LEU A 9 12.21 -30.94 4.75
C LEU A 9 10.94 -30.18 4.38
N ALA A 10 9.88 -30.89 3.97
CA ALA A 10 8.58 -30.29 3.69
C ALA A 10 7.99 -29.63 4.95
N ASP A 11 7.93 -30.35 6.07
CA ASP A 11 7.44 -29.82 7.35
C ASP A 11 8.19 -28.54 7.76
N HIS A 12 9.52 -28.55 7.68
CA HIS A 12 10.34 -27.37 8.00
C HIS A 12 10.05 -26.18 7.09
N LEU A 13 9.83 -26.41 5.79
CA LEU A 13 9.53 -25.34 4.85
C LEU A 13 8.12 -24.78 5.04
N GLU A 14 7.16 -25.61 5.44
CA GLU A 14 5.82 -25.15 5.83
C GLU A 14 5.89 -24.25 7.08
N ASP A 15 6.59 -24.70 8.14
CA ASP A 15 6.80 -23.89 9.35
C ASP A 15 7.50 -22.54 9.03
N GLU A 16 8.52 -22.56 8.17
CA GLU A 16 9.23 -21.34 7.77
C GLU A 16 8.34 -20.39 6.95
N ALA A 17 7.50 -20.94 6.07
CA ALA A 17 6.55 -20.15 5.29
C ALA A 17 5.50 -19.47 6.19
N ASP A 18 4.95 -20.19 7.17
CA ASP A 18 3.98 -19.66 8.13
C ASP A 18 4.62 -18.57 9.02
N GLU A 19 5.87 -18.76 9.45
CA GLU A 19 6.60 -17.73 10.21
C GLU A 19 6.83 -16.47 9.38
N LEU A 20 7.21 -16.63 8.11
CA LEU A 20 7.43 -15.52 7.19
C LEU A 20 6.14 -14.76 6.88
N GLU A 21 5.03 -15.46 6.65
CA GLU A 21 3.71 -14.86 6.44
C GLU A 21 3.33 -14.00 7.65
N ARG A 22 3.40 -14.59 8.87
CA ARG A 22 3.08 -13.88 10.09
C ARG A 22 3.92 -12.62 10.30
N ARG A 23 5.23 -12.70 10.04
CA ARG A 23 6.12 -11.53 10.16
C ARG A 23 5.81 -10.47 9.11
N SER A 24 5.43 -10.88 7.90
CA SER A 24 5.04 -9.97 6.84
C SER A 24 3.77 -9.19 7.23
N ASP A 25 2.77 -9.88 7.77
CA ASP A 25 1.52 -9.24 8.23
C ASP A 25 1.76 -8.25 9.37
N GLU A 26 2.60 -8.62 10.34
CA GLU A 26 2.98 -7.75 11.46
C GLU A 26 3.68 -6.49 10.95
N LEU A 27 4.67 -6.64 10.07
CA LEU A 27 5.41 -5.51 9.51
C LEU A 27 4.53 -4.60 8.65
N GLN A 28 3.60 -5.18 7.88
CA GLN A 28 2.62 -4.41 7.12
C GLN A 28 1.77 -3.55 8.06
N HIS A 29 1.25 -4.14 9.14
CA HIS A 29 0.45 -3.43 10.11
C HIS A 29 1.21 -2.24 10.73
N GLU A 30 2.44 -2.47 11.20
CA GLU A 30 3.29 -1.41 11.76
C GLU A 30 3.57 -0.30 10.74
N THR A 31 3.83 -0.67 9.48
CA THR A 31 4.07 0.30 8.40
C THR A 31 2.84 1.15 8.13
N GLU A 32 1.65 0.55 8.11
CA GLU A 32 0.38 1.25 7.93
C GLU A 32 0.09 2.21 9.09
N GLU A 33 0.35 1.80 10.34
CA GLU A 33 0.18 2.65 11.52
C GLU A 33 1.13 3.87 11.47
N VAL A 34 2.42 3.65 11.20
CA VAL A 34 3.41 4.73 11.09
C VAL A 34 3.07 5.68 9.93
N SER A 35 2.64 5.13 8.78
CA SER A 35 2.22 5.93 7.63
C SER A 35 1.03 6.84 7.97
N GLN A 36 0.01 6.30 8.63
CA GLN A 36 -1.16 7.06 9.07
C GLN A 36 -0.79 8.15 10.09
N GLU A 37 0.05 7.81 11.07
CA GLU A 37 0.53 8.77 12.05
C GLU A 37 1.32 9.90 11.39
N TRP A 38 2.20 9.56 10.45
CA TRP A 38 2.98 10.54 9.71
C TRP A 38 2.10 11.47 8.87
N GLN A 39 1.12 10.92 8.16
CA GLN A 39 0.15 11.71 7.39
C GLN A 39 -0.64 12.67 8.29
N ARG A 40 -1.09 12.19 9.46
CA ARG A 40 -1.77 13.03 10.47
C ARG A 40 -0.87 14.16 10.96
N LYS A 41 0.38 13.86 11.31
CA LYS A 41 1.36 14.87 11.78
C LYS A 41 1.70 15.87 10.68
N ARG A 42 1.78 15.43 9.42
CA ARG A 42 2.04 16.30 8.27
C ARG A 42 0.89 17.27 8.02
N ALA A 43 -0.34 16.86 8.29
CA ALA A 43 -1.52 17.71 8.14
C ALA A 43 -1.76 18.64 9.36
N ASP A 44 -1.03 18.45 10.46
CA ASP A 44 -1.18 19.27 11.66
C ASP A 44 -0.20 20.46 11.62
N PRO A 45 -0.69 21.71 11.44
CA PRO A 45 0.16 22.90 11.39
C PRO A 45 0.83 23.21 12.73
N SER A 46 0.40 22.56 13.83
CA SER A 46 1.03 22.68 15.14
C SER A 46 2.33 21.88 15.24
N VAL A 47 2.58 20.94 14.30
CA VAL A 47 3.80 20.14 14.24
C VAL A 47 4.92 20.98 13.61
N PRO A 48 6.04 21.20 14.31
CA PRO A 48 7.15 21.97 13.78
C PRO A 48 7.68 21.38 12.46
N GLY A 49 7.69 22.20 11.41
CA GLY A 49 8.17 21.79 10.08
C GLY A 49 7.12 21.08 9.21
N ALA A 50 5.85 21.00 9.65
CA ALA A 50 4.76 20.66 8.75
C ALA A 50 4.66 21.70 7.62
N PRO A 51 4.38 21.28 6.37
CA PRO A 51 4.11 22.22 5.29
C PRO A 51 2.88 23.08 5.66
N GLU A 52 2.89 24.36 5.27
CA GLU A 52 1.71 25.21 5.44
C GLU A 52 0.50 24.54 4.77
N PRO A 53 -0.67 24.50 5.44
CA PRO A 53 -1.88 24.00 4.80
C PRO A 53 -2.11 24.83 3.54
N PRO A 54 -2.55 24.21 2.42
CA PRO A 54 -2.89 24.99 1.24
C PRO A 54 -3.94 26.03 1.65
N ASP A 55 -3.67 27.31 1.36
CA ASP A 55 -4.66 28.36 1.47
C ASP A 55 -5.88 27.92 0.64
N ASP A 56 -7.03 27.71 1.29
CA ASP A 56 -8.33 27.44 0.67
C ASP A 56 -8.88 28.72 -0.02
N GLU A 57 -8.01 29.39 -0.80
CA GLU A 57 -8.29 30.64 -1.52
C GLU A 57 -7.60 30.61 -2.91
N ASP A 58 -7.93 29.64 -3.78
CA ASP A 58 -7.98 29.83 -5.25
C ASP A 58 -8.68 28.66 -6.01
N GLU A 59 -9.97 28.87 -6.27
CA GLU A 59 -10.77 28.67 -7.49
C GLU A 59 -10.53 27.51 -8.51
N SER A 60 -11.67 27.06 -9.07
CA SER A 60 -11.81 26.16 -10.21
C SER A 60 -11.06 26.61 -11.46
N GLU A 61 -10.33 25.70 -12.12
CA GLU A 61 -10.49 25.30 -13.54
C GLU A 61 -9.24 24.55 -14.02
N GLY A 62 -9.41 23.26 -14.35
CA GLY A 62 -8.32 22.38 -14.78
C GLY A 62 -8.80 21.17 -15.59
N GLY A 63 -9.72 21.40 -16.53
CA GLY A 63 -9.87 20.61 -17.75
C GLY A 63 -10.36 19.17 -17.62
N ALA A 64 -11.66 18.96 -17.83
CA ALA A 64 -12.17 17.68 -18.30
C ALA A 64 -11.53 17.31 -19.66
N PRO A 65 -11.11 16.07 -19.91
CA PRO A 65 -11.18 15.54 -21.27
C PRO A 65 -12.63 15.15 -21.55
N SER A 66 -13.41 16.11 -22.05
CA SER A 66 -14.57 15.78 -22.89
C SER A 66 -14.06 15.07 -24.15
N GLY A 67 -14.36 13.78 -24.23
CA GLY A 67 -14.62 13.07 -25.48
C GLY A 67 -13.45 12.85 -26.45
N GLU A 68 -12.97 11.61 -26.51
CA GLU A 68 -12.96 10.96 -27.82
C GLU A 68 -13.72 9.62 -27.72
N SER A 69 -14.86 9.63 -28.39
CA SER A 69 -15.65 8.47 -28.74
C SER A 69 -14.93 7.75 -29.88
N SER A 70 -14.57 6.48 -29.69
CA SER A 70 -14.55 5.52 -30.80
C SER A 70 -15.46 4.37 -30.43
N SER A 71 -16.70 4.55 -30.85
CA SER A 71 -17.74 3.54 -30.95
C SER A 71 -17.42 2.55 -32.07
N ASP A 72 -17.41 1.26 -31.75
CA ASP A 72 -17.85 0.13 -32.60
C ASP A 72 -17.93 -1.09 -31.64
N GLY A 73 -19.06 -1.59 -31.15
CA GLY A 73 -20.26 -2.05 -31.87
C GLY A 73 -19.89 -3.26 -32.72
N ALA A 74 -20.21 -4.53 -32.46
CA ALA A 74 -21.18 -5.18 -31.60
C ALA A 74 -20.84 -6.70 -31.51
N PRO A 75 -21.44 -7.43 -30.54
CA PRO A 75 -21.46 -8.90 -30.49
C PRO A 75 -22.51 -9.50 -31.44
N GLY A 76 -22.23 -10.69 -31.99
CA GLY A 76 -23.15 -11.49 -32.81
C GLY A 76 -22.52 -12.78 -33.32
#